data_AF-A0A847T9V3-F1
#
_entry.id   AF-A0A847T9V3-F1
#
_cell.length_a   1.000
_cell.length_b   1.000
_cell.length_c   1.000
_cell.angle_alpha   90.00
_cell.angle_beta   90.00
_cell.angle_gamma   90.00
#
_symmetry.space_group_name_H-M   'P 1'
#
loop_
_entity.id
_entity.type
_entity.pdbx_description
1 polymer ?
#
loop_
_entity_poly.entity_id
_entity_poly.type
_entity_poly.pdbx_seq_one_letter_code
_entity_poly.pdbx_strand_id
1 'polypeptide(L)'
;MRKQLADTREIEQYLQQQMPAASRLLFQVRMLLEPSLKEKVQAQRKVLQLVRWLGREEKKRQLDHVFGQLMQDETFHHTITTIFK
;
A
#
# COMPACT_ATOMS: atom_id res chain seq x y z
N MET A 1 -19.48 5.30 -16.90
CA MET A 1 -18.83 4.50 -15.84
C MET A 1 -17.76 3.53 -16.33
N ARG A 2 -17.97 2.71 -17.37
CA ARG A 2 -16.95 1.73 -17.85
C ARG A 2 -15.57 2.35 -18.17
N LYS A 3 -15.54 3.51 -18.83
CA LYS A 3 -14.29 4.22 -19.16
C LYS A 3 -13.52 4.68 -17.92
N GLN A 4 -14.22 5.24 -16.93
CA GLN A 4 -13.59 5.67 -15.67
C GLN A 4 -12.99 4.50 -14.89
N LEU A 5 -13.68 3.35 -14.84
CA LEU A 5 -13.17 2.14 -14.19
C LEU A 5 -11.93 1.58 -14.90
N ALA A 6 -11.91 1.63 -16.23
CA ALA A 6 -10.74 1.24 -17.01
C ALA A 6 -9.54 2.16 -16.74
N ASP A 7 -9.76 3.47 -16.72
CA ASP A 7 -8.73 4.47 -16.40
C ASP A 7 -8.14 4.24 -15.00
N THR A 8 -8.99 4.00 -13.99
CA THR A 8 -8.53 3.73 -12.62
C THR A 8 -7.67 2.47 -12.54
N ARG A 9 -8.08 1.39 -13.22
CA ARG A 9 -7.34 0.13 -13.23
C ARG A 9 -5.97 0.28 -13.89
N GLU A 10 -5.89 1.03 -14.99
CA GLU A 10 -4.62 1.31 -15.67
C GLU A 10 -3.67 2.14 -14.78
N ILE A 11 -4.20 3.16 -14.10
CA ILE A 11 -3.44 3.97 -13.13
C ILE A 11 -2.91 3.09 -11.99
N GLU A 12 -3.72 2.17 -11.47
CA GLU A 12 -3.32 1.27 -10.39
C GLU A 12 -2.20 0.32 -10.82
N GLN A 13 -2.32 -0.29 -12.00
CA GLN A 13 -1.26 -1.14 -12.55
C GLN A 13 0.06 -0.36 -12.72
N TYR A 14 -0.02 0.89 -13.15
CA TYR A 14 1.13 1.79 -13.23
C TYR A 14 1.75 2.05 -11.84
N LEU A 15 0.93 2.46 -10.87
CA LEU A 15 1.38 2.81 -9.51
C LEU A 15 1.91 1.60 -8.72
N GLN A 16 1.39 0.40 -8.99
CA GLN A 16 1.82 -0.85 -8.36
C GLN A 16 2.96 -1.56 -9.11
N GLN A 17 3.48 -0.95 -10.18
CA GLN A 17 4.55 -1.52 -11.01
C GLN A 17 4.18 -2.88 -11.64
N GLN A 18 2.89 -3.14 -11.86
CA GLN A 18 2.37 -4.36 -12.49
C GLN A 18 2.22 -4.22 -14.01
N MET A 19 2.50 -3.03 -14.54
CA MET A 19 2.41 -2.74 -15.96
C MET A 19 3.69 -3.23 -16.70
N PRO A 20 3.57 -3.91 -17.85
CA PRO A 20 4.71 -4.28 -18.69
C PRO A 20 5.54 -3.06 -19.08
N ALA A 21 6.86 -3.22 -19.26
CA ALA A 21 7.79 -2.12 -19.49
C ALA A 21 7.39 -1.23 -20.69
N ALA A 22 7.02 -1.83 -21.83
CA ALA A 22 6.58 -1.09 -23.02
C ALA A 22 5.30 -0.28 -22.76
N SER A 23 4.30 -0.90 -22.13
CA SER A 23 3.04 -0.23 -21.74
C SER A 23 3.29 0.91 -20.75
N ARG A 24 4.24 0.72 -19.82
CA ARG A 24 4.64 1.72 -18.83
C ARG A 24 5.25 2.96 -19.48
N LEU A 25 6.10 2.78 -20.49
CA LEU A 25 6.67 3.90 -21.26
C LEU A 25 5.58 4.67 -22.01
N LEU A 26 4.67 3.96 -22.70
CA LEU A 26 3.54 4.60 -23.38
C LEU A 26 2.64 5.37 -22.40
N PHE A 27 2.37 4.80 -21.23
CA PHE A 27 1.60 5.48 -20.19
C PHE A 27 2.29 6.74 -19.67
N GLN A 28 3.62 6.72 -19.52
CA GLN A 28 4.39 7.91 -19.15
C GLN A 28 4.32 9.01 -20.20
N VAL A 29 4.41 8.65 -21.49
CA VAL A 29 4.20 9.61 -22.59
C VAL A 29 2.79 10.20 -22.52
N ARG A 30 1.76 9.38 -22.31
CA ARG A 30 0.37 9.87 -22.15
C ARG A 30 0.23 10.86 -21.00
N MET A 31 0.85 10.60 -19.84
CA MET A 31 0.84 11.54 -18.72
C MET A 31 1.54 12.87 -19.01
N LEU A 32 2.51 12.91 -19.93
CA LEU A 32 3.16 14.15 -20.36
C LEU A 32 2.26 14.95 -21.32
N LEU A 33 1.51 14.25 -22.16
CA LEU A 33 0.63 14.84 -23.18
C LEU A 33 -0.75 15.23 -22.63
N GLU A 34 -1.23 14.54 -21.59
CA GLU A 34 -2.56 14.72 -21.00
C GLU A 34 -2.43 15.10 -19.50
N PRO A 35 -2.44 16.40 -19.17
CA PRO A 35 -2.30 16.87 -17.78
C PRO A 35 -3.38 16.31 -16.84
N SER A 36 -4.61 16.12 -17.33
CA SER A 36 -5.72 15.57 -16.55
C SER A 36 -5.46 14.11 -16.12
N LEU A 37 -4.76 13.31 -16.94
CA LEU A 37 -4.33 11.96 -16.57
C LEU A 37 -3.29 12.01 -15.45
N LYS A 38 -2.32 12.94 -15.54
CA LYS A 38 -1.30 13.14 -14.51
C LYS A 38 -1.93 13.54 -13.17
N GLU A 39 -2.92 14.42 -13.17
CA GLU A 39 -3.67 14.80 -11.96
C GLU A 39 -4.39 13.61 -11.33
N LYS A 40 -5.08 12.79 -12.15
CA LYS A 40 -5.72 11.56 -11.68
C LYS A 40 -4.71 10.59 -11.06
N VAL A 41 -3.53 10.42 -11.67
CA VAL A 41 -2.46 9.57 -11.13
C VAL A 41 -1.94 10.10 -9.79
N GLN A 42 -1.78 11.41 -9.65
CA GLN A 42 -1.35 12.04 -8.39
C GLN A 42 -2.41 11.86 -7.29
N ALA A 43 -3.68 12.05 -7.61
CA ALA A 43 -4.79 11.83 -6.68
C ALA A 43 -4.84 10.35 -6.24
N GLN A 44 -4.79 9.39 -7.17
CA GLN A 44 -4.82 7.97 -6.84
C GLN A 44 -3.60 7.55 -6.02
N ARG A 45 -2.41 8.13 -6.28
CA ARG A 45 -1.22 7.92 -5.45
C ARG A 45 -1.45 8.35 -4.01
N LYS A 46 -2.11 9.50 -3.79
CA LYS A 46 -2.43 9.99 -2.44
C LYS A 46 -3.45 9.09 -1.74
N VAL A 47 -4.48 8.64 -2.45
CA VAL A 47 -5.46 7.67 -1.94
C VAL A 47 -4.77 6.39 -1.50
N LEU A 48 -3.94 5.79 -2.36
CA LEU A 48 -3.18 4.57 -2.02
C LEU A 48 -2.25 4.77 -0.82
N GLN A 49 -1.62 5.95 -0.69
CA GLN A 49 -0.80 6.27 0.48
C GLN A 49 -1.62 6.27 1.77
N LEU A 50 -2.80 6.88 1.77
CA LEU A 50 -3.70 6.92 2.93
C LEU A 50 -4.21 5.53 3.30
N VAL A 51 -4.68 4.76 2.31
CA VAL A 51 -5.12 3.36 2.52
C VAL A 51 -4.00 2.52 3.13
N ARG A 52 -2.78 2.61 2.59
CA ARG A 52 -1.62 1.87 3.13
C ARG A 52 -1.26 2.30 4.54
N TRP A 53 -1.37 3.60 4.85
CA TRP A 53 -1.10 4.07 6.20
C TRP A 53 -2.12 3.53 7.19
N LEU A 54 -3.42 3.67 6.90
CA LEU A 54 -4.49 3.13 7.74
C LEU A 54 -4.35 1.62 7.94
N GLY A 55 -4.09 0.88 6.87
CA GLY A 55 -3.86 -0.56 6.95
C GLY A 55 -2.63 -0.94 7.79
N ARG A 56 -1.58 -0.11 7.81
CA ARG A 56 -0.43 -0.32 8.71
C ARG A 56 -0.78 -0.07 10.17
N GLU A 57 -1.53 1.00 10.46
CA GLU A 57 -1.99 1.29 11.82
C GLU A 57 -2.86 0.16 12.37
N GLU A 58 -3.76 -0.37 11.55
CA GLU A 58 -4.61 -1.50 11.94
C GLU A 58 -3.80 -2.77 12.20
N LYS A 59 -2.86 -3.12 11.31
CA LYS A 59 -1.95 -4.24 11.53
C LYS A 59 -1.10 -4.08 12.78
N LYS A 60 -0.63 -2.85 13.06
CA LYS A 60 0.12 -2.56 14.28
C LYS A 60 -0.72 -2.83 15.53
N ARG A 61 -1.97 -2.35 15.57
CA ARG A 61 -2.89 -2.63 16.68
C ARG A 61 -3.15 -4.13 16.87
N GLN A 62 -3.29 -4.87 15.77
CA GLN A 62 -3.45 -6.34 15.81
C GLN A 62 -2.20 -7.01 16.40
N LEU A 63 -1.00 -6.58 15.99
CA LEU A 63 0.25 -7.09 16.54
C LEU A 63 0.41 -6.75 18.02
N ASP A 64 0.12 -5.51 18.43
CA ASP A 64 0.19 -5.10 19.84
C ASP A 64 -0.78 -5.92 20.70
N HIS A 65 -1.97 -6.22 20.18
CA HIS A 65 -2.94 -7.07 20.85
C HIS A 65 -2.44 -8.52 21.03
N VAL A 66 -1.95 -9.14 19.96
CA VAL A 66 -1.37 -10.50 20.00
C VAL A 66 -0.16 -10.55 20.93
N PHE A 67 0.71 -9.54 20.86
CA PHE A 67 1.87 -9.44 21.76
C PHE A 67 1.44 -9.36 23.23
N GLY A 68 0.44 -8.54 23.54
CA GLY A 68 -0.12 -8.43 24.88
C GLY A 68 -0.69 -9.76 25.40
N GLN A 69 -1.37 -10.53 24.55
CA GLN A 69 -1.85 -11.87 24.90
C GLN A 69 -0.70 -12.85 25.15
N LEU A 70 0.32 -12.86 24.29
CA LEU A 70 1.47 -13.74 24.44
C LEU A 70 2.31 -13.39 25.68
N MET A 71 2.40 -12.12 26.07
CA MET A 71 3.08 -11.70 27.31
C MET A 71 2.40 -12.21 28.59
N GLN A 72 1.14 -12.66 28.53
CA GLN A 72 0.48 -13.32 29.66
C GLN A 72 0.91 -14.78 29.84
N ASP A 73 1.51 -15.39 28.82
CA ASP A 73 2.13 -16.70 28.91
C ASP A 73 3.53 -16.58 29.55
N GLU A 74 3.70 -17.19 30.72
CA GLU A 74 4.95 -17.11 31.48
C GLU A 74 6.16 -17.67 30.72
N THR A 75 5.96 -18.72 29.91
CA THR A 75 7.03 -19.36 29.13
C THR A 75 7.48 -18.42 28.02
N PHE A 76 6.53 -17.83 27.30
CA PHE A 76 6.83 -16.86 26.24
C PHE A 76 7.47 -15.59 26.81
N HIS A 77 6.93 -15.04 27.89
CA HIS A 77 7.47 -13.86 28.57
C HIS A 77 8.91 -14.10 29.04
N HIS A 78 9.18 -15.23 29.71
CA HIS A 78 10.52 -15.58 30.15
C HIS A 78 11.48 -15.68 28.94
N THR A 79 11.10 -16.45 27.92
CA THR A 79 11.93 -16.67 26.72
C THR A 79 12.31 -15.36 26.04
N ILE A 80 11.34 -14.48 25.79
CA ILE A 80 11.58 -13.20 25.12
C ILE A 80 12.43 -12.26 25.98
N THR A 81 12.18 -12.16 27.27
CA THR A 81 12.96 -11.27 28.14
C THR A 81 14.41 -11.71 28.29
N THR A 82 14.72 -13.00 28.19
CA THR A 82 16.10 -13.49 28.13
C THR A 82 16.86 -13.15 26.85
N ILE A 83 16.19 -12.89 25.73
CA ILE A 83 16.87 -12.52 24.46
C ILE A 83 17.49 -11.12 24.54
N PHE A 84 16.87 -10.23 25.32
CA PHE A 84 17.28 -8.83 25.43
C PHE A 84 18.10 -8.54 26.71
N LYS A 85 18.51 -9.58 27.45
CA LYS A 85 19.49 -9.51 28.54
C LYS A 85 20.88 -9.81 28.01
#